data_AF-A0AAJ7C6L6-F1
#
_entry.id   AF-A0AAJ7C6L6-F1
#
_cell.length_a   1.000
_cell.length_b   1.000
_cell.length_c   1.000
_cell.angle_alpha   90.00
_cell.angle_beta   90.00
_cell.angle_gamma   90.00
#
_symmetry.space_group_name_H-M   'P 1'
#
loop_
_entity.id
_entity.type
_entity.pdbx_description
1 polymer ?
#
loop_
_entity_poly.entity_id
_entity_poly.type
_entity_poly.pdbx_seq_one_letter_code
_entity_poly.pdbx_strand_id
1 'polypeptide(L)' 'MSVENDIFYNSELQLPQDFEDDVVQEVLKTGTDLRQYSRQIEKELKEVENRSIQDYIKESQNIASLHNQIAACDNILE' A
#
# COMPACT_ATOMS: atom_id res chain seq x y z
N MET A 1 -21.01 -58.39 -3.65
CA MET A 1 -20.41 -57.78 -4.86
C MET A 1 -21.15 -56.48 -5.09
N SER A 2 -20.88 -55.44 -4.31
CA SER A 2 -19.67 -54.59 -4.35
C SER A 2 -19.67 -53.76 -5.62
N VAL A 3 -20.28 -52.58 -5.54
CA VAL A 3 -19.79 -51.38 -6.23
C VAL A 3 -19.90 -50.28 -5.19
N GLU A 4 -18.93 -50.25 -4.28
CA GLU A 4 -18.65 -49.05 -3.49
C GLU A 4 -18.24 -47.98 -4.49
N ASN A 5 -19.00 -46.88 -4.49
CA ASN A 5 -18.68 -45.69 -5.24
C ASN A 5 -17.51 -45.02 -4.50
N ASP A 6 -16.28 -45.39 -4.86
CA ASP A 6 -15.07 -44.69 -4.43
C ASP A 6 -15.04 -43.30 -5.09
N ILE A 7 -15.70 -42.35 -4.43
CA ILE A 7 -15.65 -40.90 -4.70
C ILE A 7 -14.36 -40.34 -4.08
N PHE A 8 -13.22 -41.00 -4.29
CA PHE A 8 -11.97 -40.55 -3.70
C PHE A 8 -10.87 -40.30 -4.74
N TYR A 9 -10.50 -39.02 -4.76
CA TYR A 9 -9.21 -38.48 -5.15
C TYR A 9 -8.85 -38.56 -6.63
N ASN A 10 -9.60 -37.81 -7.46
CA ASN A 10 -8.94 -37.21 -8.61
C ASN A 10 -8.32 -35.87 -8.16
N SER A 11 -7.01 -35.85 -8.31
CA SER A 11 -6.06 -34.79 -8.04
C SER A 11 -6.46 -33.45 -8.65
N GLU A 12 -6.00 -32.39 -7.98
CA GLU A 12 -6.09 -30.98 -8.40
C GLU A 12 -7.41 -30.30 -8.02
N LEU A 13 -7.46 -29.89 -6.75
CA LEU A 13 -8.05 -28.59 -6.40
C LEU A 13 -7.33 -27.54 -7.25
N GLN A 14 -7.78 -27.32 -8.48
CA GLN A 14 -7.36 -26.20 -9.30
C GLN A 14 -7.69 -24.95 -8.49
N LEU A 15 -6.64 -24.29 -7.98
CA LEU A 15 -6.75 -22.96 -7.41
C LEU A 15 -7.46 -22.09 -8.45
N PRO A 16 -8.51 -21.32 -8.08
CA PRO A 16 -9.18 -20.44 -9.03
C PRO A 16 -8.14 -19.59 -9.77
N GLN A 17 -8.31 -19.30 -11.07
CA GLN A 17 -7.27 -18.65 -11.88
C GLN A 17 -6.71 -17.36 -11.27
N ASP A 18 -7.49 -16.65 -10.44
CA ASP A 18 -7.06 -15.48 -9.67
C ASP A 18 -5.92 -15.75 -8.66
N PHE A 19 -5.65 -17.03 -8.35
CA PHE A 19 -4.60 -17.49 -7.44
C PHE A 19 -3.40 -18.12 -8.17
N GLU A 20 -3.38 -18.08 -9.51
CA GLU A 20 -2.20 -18.48 -10.30
C GLU A 20 -1.15 -17.36 -10.40
N ASP A 21 -1.47 -16.15 -9.95
CA ASP A 21 -0.50 -15.05 -9.90
C ASP A 21 0.71 -15.44 -9.04
N ASP A 22 1.91 -15.33 -9.61
CA ASP A 22 3.17 -15.74 -8.99
C ASP A 22 3.40 -15.06 -7.63
N VAL A 23 2.94 -13.82 -7.46
CA VAL A 23 3.02 -13.07 -6.21
C VAL A 23 2.05 -13.66 -5.19
N VAL A 24 0.82 -13.98 -5.60
CA VAL A 24 -0.18 -14.61 -4.72
C VAL A 24 0.29 -15.99 -4.27
N GLN A 25 0.87 -16.78 -5.18
CA GLN A 25 1.48 -18.09 -4.88
C GLN A 25 2.63 -17.98 -3.88
N GLU A 26 3.51 -17.00 -4.04
CA GLU A 26 4.65 -16.78 -3.14
C GLU A 26 4.18 -16.38 -1.73
N VAL A 27 3.19 -15.50 -1.62
CA VAL A 27 2.61 -15.06 -0.34
C VAL A 27 1.87 -16.21 0.36
N LEU A 28 1.14 -17.04 -0.39
CA LEU A 28 0.50 -18.25 0.15
C LEU A 28 1.54 -19.30 0.60
N LYS A 29 2.63 -19.51 -0.16
CA LYS A 29 3.71 -20.46 0.16
C LYS A 29 4.53 -20.04 1.38
N THR A 30 4.71 -18.74 1.61
CA THR A 30 5.41 -18.22 2.79
C THR A 30 4.56 -18.26 4.07
N GLY A 31 3.29 -18.68 3.99
CA GLY A 31 2.39 -18.73 5.14
C GLY A 31 2.00 -17.35 5.67
N THR A 32 2.23 -16.31 4.86
CA THR A 32 1.94 -14.94 5.20
C THR A 32 0.44 -14.72 5.02
N ASP A 33 -0.27 -14.42 6.11
CA ASP A 33 -1.70 -14.08 6.02
C ASP A 33 -1.87 -12.83 5.16
N LEU A 34 -2.35 -13.02 3.92
CA LEU A 34 -2.61 -11.96 2.94
C LEU A 34 -3.41 -10.80 3.56
N ARG A 35 -4.33 -11.07 4.49
CA ARG A 35 -5.12 -10.03 5.15
C ARG A 35 -4.27 -9.19 6.10
N GLN A 36 -3.32 -9.80 6.80
CA GLN A 36 -2.39 -9.07 7.65
C GLN A 36 -1.43 -8.23 6.81
N TYR A 37 -0.93 -8.79 5.71
CA TYR A 37 -0.06 -8.07 4.79
C TYR A 37 -0.78 -6.87 4.16
N SER A 38 -2.01 -7.04 3.66
CA SER A 38 -2.83 -5.93 3.16
C SER A 38 -3.03 -4.83 4.20
N ARG A 39 -3.34 -5.18 5.46
CA ARG A 39 -3.48 -4.20 6.55
C ARG A 39 -2.18 -3.46 6.84
N GLN A 40 -1.06 -4.15 6.77
CA GLN A 40 0.26 -3.56 6.98
C GLN A 40 0.58 -2.55 5.87
N ILE A 41 0.34 -2.92 4.61
CA ILE A 41 0.52 -2.03 3.46
C ILE A 41 -0.41 -0.81 3.55
N GLU A 42 -1.69 -0.99 3.91
CA GLU A 42 -2.61 0.12 4.13
C GLU A 42 -2.12 1.09 5.22
N LYS A 43 -1.56 0.56 6.30
CA LYS A 43 -1.00 1.36 7.40
C LYS A 43 0.22 2.17 6.92
N GLU A 44 1.14 1.52 6.20
CA GLU A 44 2.33 2.18 5.65
C GLU A 44 1.97 3.27 4.66
N LEU A 45 1.02 3.01 3.75
CA LEU A 45 0.50 4.01 2.83
C LEU A 45 -0.06 5.23 3.56
N LYS A 46 -0.85 5.01 4.61
CA LYS A 46 -1.44 6.09 5.40
C LYS A 46 -0.39 6.90 6.17
N GLU A 47 0.69 6.27 6.62
CA GLU A 47 1.81 6.96 7.26
C GLU A 47 2.54 7.86 6.26
N VAL A 48 2.81 7.36 5.06
CA VAL A 48 3.45 8.12 3.98
C VAL A 48 2.57 9.30 3.53
N GLU A 49 1.26 9.08 3.41
CA GLU A 49 0.30 10.13 3.05
C GLU A 49 0.31 11.25 4.10
N ASN A 50 0.20 10.89 5.39
CA ASN A 50 0.25 11.87 6.47
C ASN A 50 1.57 12.65 6.48
N ARG A 51 2.71 11.98 6.25
CA ARG A 51 4.01 12.64 6.15
C ARG A 51 4.03 13.65 5.00
N SER A 52 3.50 13.26 3.84
CA SER A 52 3.42 14.13 2.66
C SER A 52 2.59 15.38 2.92
N ILE A 53 1.46 15.25 3.65
CA ILE A 53 0.64 16.39 4.06
C ILE A 53 1.42 17.33 5.00
N GLN A 54 2.15 16.78 5.98
CA GLN A 54 2.95 17.58 6.90
C GLN A 54 4.06 18.34 6.17
N ASP A 55 4.75 17.67 5.25
CA ASP A 55 5.80 18.29 4.44
C ASP A 55 5.23 19.42 3.58
N TYR A 56 4.05 19.23 2.98
CA TYR A 56 3.37 20.27 2.21
C TYR A 56 3.00 21.49 3.06
N ILE A 57 2.45 21.29 4.26
CA ILE A 57 2.11 22.39 5.18
C ILE A 57 3.38 23.16 5.56
N LYS A 58 4.46 22.46 5.91
CA LYS A 58 5.74 23.08 6.26
C LYS A 58 6.28 23.92 5.11
N GLU A 59 6.26 23.37 3.89
CA GLU A 59 6.79 24.09 2.74
C GLU A 59 5.94 25.31 2.37
N SER A 60 4.62 25.23 2.56
CA SER A 60 3.73 26.40 2.38
C SER A 60 4.09 27.56 3.33
N GLN A 61 4.49 27.26 4.56
CA GLN A 61 4.93 28.26 5.54
C GLN A 61 6.29 28.87 5.13
N ASN A 62 7.21 28.04 4.63
CA ASN A 62 8.49 28.51 4.12
C ASN A 62 8.30 29.49 2.95
N ILE A 63 7.43 29.16 1.99
CA ILE A 63 7.10 30.02 0.85
C ILE A 63 6.49 31.34 1.33
N ALA A 64 5.55 31.30 2.28
CA ALA A 64 4.95 32.51 2.83
C ALA A 64 5.99 33.40 3.55
N SER A 65 6.93 32.79 4.28
CA SER A 65 8.03 33.51 4.92
C SER A 65 8.94 34.17 3.91
N LEU A 66 9.33 33.46 2.84
CA LEU A 66 10.14 34.01 1.76
C LEU A 66 9.43 35.17 1.06
N HIS A 67 8.13 35.02 0.77
CA HIS A 67 7.33 36.10 0.19
C HIS A 67 7.33 37.35 1.07
N ASN A 68 7.15 37.19 2.39
CA ASN A 68 7.20 38.30 3.34
C ASN A 68 8.58 38.98 3.37
N GLN A 69 9.67 38.20 3.28
CA GLN A 69 11.02 38.75 3.22
C GLN A 69 11.26 39.55 1.94
N ILE A 70 10.80 39.06 0.79
CA ILE A 70 10.89 39.77 -0.49
C ILE A 70 10.11 41.08 -0.43
N ALA A 71 8.85 41.02 0.02
CA ALA A 71 8.01 42.21 0.16
C ALA A 71 8.60 43.24 1.14
N ALA A 72 9.27 42.79 2.20
CA ALA A 72 9.97 43.69 3.13
C ALA A 72 11.18 44.36 2.46
N CYS A 73 11.94 43.63 1.65
CA CYS A 73 13.04 44.20 0.87
C CYS A 73 12.56 45.24 -0.14
N ASP A 74 11.45 44.97 -0.84
CA ASP A 74 10.86 45.91 -1.80
C ASP A 74 10.42 47.22 -1.12
N ASN A 75 9.81 47.13 0.07
CA ASN A 75 9.41 48.31 0.87
C ASN A 75 10.60 49.15 1.39
N ILE A 76 11.80 48.58 1.49
CA ILE A 76 13.02 49.30 1.93
C ILE A 76 13.69 50.02 0.75
N LEU A 77 13.45 49.58 -0.48
CA LEU A 77 14.05 50.10 -1.71
C LEU A 77 13.25 51.24 -2.36
N GLU A 78 12.03 51.52 -1.88
CA GLU A 78 11.23 52.73 -2.19
C GLU A 78 11.67 53.94 -1.35
#